data_AF-A0A2W1N3H2-F1
#
_entry.id   AF-A0A2W1N3H2-F1
#
_cell.length_a   1.000
_cell.length_b   1.000
_cell.length_c   1.000
_cell.angle_alpha   90.00
_cell.angle_beta   90.00
_cell.angle_gamma   90.00
#
_symmetry.space_group_name_H-M   'P 1'
#
loop_
_entity.id
_entity.type
_entity.pdbx_description
1 polymer ?
#
loop_
_entity_poly.entity_id
_entity_poly.type
_entity_poly.pdbx_seq_one_letter_code
_entity_poly.pdbx_strand_id
1 'polypeptide(L)'
;MKKNIFFTLILLVILMPACIKSGANFKLDQYEYAAGEQLAITNLSKSDTWLVKNSKNQIMDTLNGKHPQYTISLLTGNGEYSITLYDNSFELKRDIGAKKKFLIKTFRTTKTIIEYDEKSSALVYIDGTYFGQTDEEGTLECSIPNGVRIIDLHFGSKIISKTFTVNSTGSDYYYFY
;
A
#
# COMPACT_ATOMS: atom_id res chain seq x y z
N MET A 1 79.15 3.04 -33.92
CA MET A 1 77.96 2.20 -33.70
C MET A 1 77.60 2.21 -32.21
N LYS A 2 76.54 2.91 -31.81
CA LYS A 2 75.88 2.74 -30.50
C LYS A 2 74.37 2.73 -30.75
N LYS A 3 73.75 1.56 -30.52
CA LYS A 3 72.30 1.33 -30.58
C LYS A 3 71.69 1.85 -29.27
N ASN A 4 70.86 2.88 -29.34
CA ASN A 4 69.98 3.24 -28.22
C ASN A 4 68.67 2.46 -28.37
N ILE A 5 68.44 1.55 -27.43
CA ILE A 5 67.25 0.71 -27.33
C ILE A 5 66.13 1.57 -26.73
N PHE A 6 65.06 1.77 -27.51
CA PHE A 6 63.83 2.41 -27.07
C PHE A 6 63.05 1.42 -26.19
N PHE A 7 62.96 1.69 -24.88
CA PHE A 7 62.12 0.91 -23.97
C PHE A 7 60.72 1.54 -23.96
N THR A 8 59.79 0.95 -24.73
CA THR A 8 58.39 1.39 -24.73
C THR A 8 57.68 0.69 -23.57
N LEU A 9 57.40 1.44 -22.51
CA LEU A 9 56.61 0.98 -21.37
C LEU A 9 55.14 0.89 -21.80
N ILE A 10 54.66 -0.32 -22.11
CA ILE A 10 53.23 -0.56 -22.37
C ILE A 10 52.50 -0.58 -21.02
N LEU A 11 51.83 0.52 -20.70
CA LEU A 11 50.90 0.62 -19.58
C LEU A 11 49.62 -0.16 -19.93
N LEU A 12 49.55 -1.42 -19.50
CA LEU A 12 48.34 -2.22 -19.62
C LEU A 12 47.32 -1.73 -18.57
N VAL A 13 46.43 -0.81 -18.96
CA VAL A 13 45.29 -0.42 -18.14
C VAL A 13 44.30 -1.59 -18.14
N ILE A 14 44.35 -2.39 -17.08
CA ILE A 14 43.35 -3.41 -16.80
C ILE A 14 42.06 -2.67 -16.46
N LEU A 15 41.19 -2.46 -17.46
CA LEU A 15 39.80 -2.12 -17.25
C LEU A 15 39.14 -3.34 -16.58
N MET A 16 39.24 -3.42 -15.25
CA MET A 16 38.32 -4.27 -14.51
C MET A 16 36.92 -3.71 -14.80
N PRO A 17 35.97 -4.54 -15.31
CA PRO A 17 34.58 -4.14 -15.26
C PRO A 17 34.27 -3.96 -13.78
N ALA A 18 34.15 -2.71 -13.34
CA ALA A 18 33.48 -2.38 -12.10
C ALA A 18 32.08 -2.95 -12.28
N CYS A 19 31.87 -4.16 -11.76
CA CYS A 19 30.57 -4.73 -11.62
C CYS A 19 29.90 -3.84 -10.58
N ILE A 20 29.30 -2.73 -11.04
CA ILE A 20 28.39 -1.93 -10.24
C ILE A 20 27.30 -2.92 -9.87
N LYS A 21 27.41 -3.50 -8.67
CA LYS A 21 26.27 -4.17 -8.05
C LYS A 21 25.19 -3.12 -8.07
N SER A 22 24.22 -3.26 -8.97
CA SER A 22 22.99 -2.49 -8.91
C SER A 22 22.33 -2.92 -7.60
N GLY A 23 22.67 -2.22 -6.52
CA GLY A 23 22.17 -2.53 -5.19
C GLY A 23 20.66 -2.43 -5.22
N ALA A 24 20.00 -3.38 -4.57
CA ALA A 24 18.57 -3.28 -4.39
C ALA A 24 18.23 -1.96 -3.68
N ASN A 25 17.39 -1.16 -4.30
CA ASN A 25 16.93 0.12 -3.80
C ASN A 25 15.55 0.46 -4.37
N PHE A 26 14.80 1.22 -3.59
CA PHE A 26 13.53 1.81 -4.00
C PHE A 26 13.26 3.06 -3.15
N LYS A 27 12.27 3.85 -3.54
CA LYS A 27 11.79 5.00 -2.76
C LYS A 27 10.32 4.82 -2.45
N LEU A 28 9.95 5.33 -1.28
CA LEU A 28 8.57 5.65 -0.97
C LEU A 28 8.41 7.14 -1.20
N ASP A 29 7.31 7.55 -1.80
CA ASP A 29 7.09 8.97 -2.14
C ASP A 29 6.86 9.80 -0.87
N GLN A 30 6.30 9.17 0.17
CA GLN A 30 6.16 9.75 1.50
C GLN A 30 6.40 8.70 2.60
N TYR A 31 6.60 9.19 3.83
CA TYR A 31 6.79 8.35 5.02
C TYR A 31 5.49 8.07 5.76
N GLU A 32 4.55 9.02 5.80
CA GLU A 32 3.27 8.88 6.52
C GLU A 32 2.12 8.66 5.54
N TYR A 33 1.20 7.76 5.88
CA TYR A 33 0.00 7.45 5.10
C TYR A 33 -1.23 7.31 5.99
N ALA A 34 -2.41 7.52 5.42
CA ALA A 34 -3.70 7.21 6.02
C ALA A 34 -4.29 5.90 5.47
N ALA A 35 -5.24 5.31 6.18
CA ALA A 35 -5.99 4.18 5.66
C ALA A 35 -6.77 4.55 4.38
N GLY A 36 -6.72 3.69 3.38
CA GLY A 36 -7.30 3.90 2.05
C GLY A 36 -6.34 4.57 1.07
N GLU A 37 -5.21 5.11 1.53
CA GLU A 37 -4.20 5.66 0.63
C GLU A 37 -3.40 4.56 -0.07
N GLN A 38 -2.89 4.91 -1.24
CA GLN A 38 -2.00 4.05 -1.98
C GLN A 38 -0.55 4.26 -1.54
N LEU A 39 0.13 3.17 -1.22
CA LEU A 39 1.58 3.16 -1.01
C LEU A 39 2.27 3.34 -2.36
N ALA A 40 2.80 4.54 -2.59
CA ALA A 40 3.50 4.88 -3.81
C ALA A 40 4.97 4.44 -3.73
N ILE A 41 5.37 3.54 -4.63
CA ILE A 41 6.67 2.88 -4.62
C ILE A 41 7.38 3.14 -5.95
N THR A 42 8.55 3.77 -5.88
CA THR A 42 9.46 3.91 -7.02
C THR A 42 10.55 2.86 -6.93
N ASN A 43 10.45 1.80 -7.74
CA ASN A 43 11.46 0.75 -7.81
C ASN A 43 12.69 1.20 -8.63
N LEU A 44 13.87 1.08 -8.04
CA LEU A 44 15.15 1.39 -8.69
C LEU A 44 16.00 0.12 -8.94
N SER A 45 15.39 -1.05 -8.78
CA SER A 45 16.07 -2.35 -8.79
C SER A 45 15.65 -3.24 -9.94
N LYS A 46 16.46 -4.28 -10.19
CA LYS A 46 16.11 -5.40 -11.08
C LYS A 46 15.14 -6.41 -10.46
N SER A 47 15.00 -6.41 -9.15
CA SER A 47 14.03 -7.23 -8.43
C SER A 47 12.62 -6.62 -8.44
N ASP A 48 11.60 -7.43 -8.18
CA ASP A 48 10.19 -7.02 -8.32
C ASP A 48 9.22 -7.73 -7.36
N THR A 49 9.74 -8.47 -6.38
CA THR A 49 8.94 -9.13 -5.35
C THR A 49 9.02 -8.34 -4.05
N TRP A 50 7.87 -8.05 -3.44
CA TRP A 50 7.78 -7.18 -2.28
C TRP A 50 7.00 -7.86 -1.17
N LEU A 51 7.41 -7.63 0.07
CA LEU A 51 6.70 -8.11 1.24
C LEU A 51 6.30 -6.92 2.11
N VAL A 52 5.00 -6.78 2.34
CA VAL A 52 4.46 -5.76 3.25
C VAL A 52 4.21 -6.39 4.61
N LYS A 53 4.68 -5.73 5.67
CA LYS A 53 4.52 -6.17 7.05
C LYS A 53 3.91 -5.09 7.92
N ASN A 54 3.07 -5.52 8.85
CA ASN A 54 2.48 -4.63 9.85
C ASN A 54 3.47 -4.25 10.97
N SER A 55 3.01 -3.42 11.90
CA SER A 55 3.77 -2.99 13.08
C SER A 55 4.16 -4.09 14.05
N LYS A 56 3.55 -5.28 13.91
CA LYS A 56 3.89 -6.49 14.65
C LYS A 56 4.79 -7.42 13.84
N ASN A 57 5.36 -6.96 12.72
CA ASN A 57 6.15 -7.72 11.75
C ASN A 57 5.42 -8.90 11.09
N GLN A 58 4.09 -8.94 11.15
CA GLN A 58 3.29 -9.96 10.48
C GLN A 58 3.16 -9.61 8.99
N ILE A 59 3.23 -10.61 8.12
CA ILE A 59 3.05 -10.42 6.68
C ILE A 59 1.59 -10.04 6.42
N MET A 60 1.40 -8.92 5.73
CA MET A 60 0.09 -8.47 5.26
C MET A 60 -0.16 -8.89 3.82
N ASP A 61 0.86 -8.72 2.98
CA ASP A 61 0.73 -8.93 1.54
C ASP A 61 2.09 -9.22 0.88
N THR A 62 2.03 -9.87 -0.28
CA THR A 62 3.14 -10.12 -1.19
C THR A 62 2.82 -9.51 -2.55
N LEU A 63 3.57 -8.48 -2.93
CA LEU A 63 3.34 -7.76 -4.19
C LEU A 63 4.35 -8.22 -5.24
N ASN A 64 3.93 -8.21 -6.50
CA ASN A 64 4.78 -8.57 -7.63
C ASN A 64 4.79 -7.46 -8.68
N GLY A 65 5.91 -7.30 -9.37
CA GLY A 65 6.09 -6.36 -10.46
C GLY A 65 6.89 -5.12 -10.09
N LYS A 66 7.22 -4.33 -11.12
CA LYS A 66 8.10 -3.16 -11.01
C LYS A 66 7.45 -1.95 -10.34
N HIS A 67 6.13 -1.84 -10.49
CA HIS A 67 5.34 -0.73 -9.98
C HIS A 67 4.11 -1.28 -9.25
N PRO A 68 4.32 -2.04 -8.17
CA PRO A 68 3.19 -2.64 -7.47
C PRO A 68 2.27 -1.53 -6.95
N GLN A 69 0.96 -1.73 -7.08
CA GLN A 69 -0.02 -0.89 -6.44
C GLN A 69 -0.40 -1.57 -5.13
N TYR A 70 -0.31 -0.86 -4.01
CA TYR A 70 -0.76 -1.37 -2.71
C TYR A 70 -1.63 -0.34 -2.03
N THR A 71 -2.92 -0.62 -1.91
CA THR A 71 -3.86 0.22 -1.19
C THR A 71 -3.88 -0.21 0.27
N ILE A 72 -3.62 0.71 1.18
CA ILE A 72 -3.68 0.46 2.60
C ILE A 72 -5.14 0.18 2.98
N SER A 73 -5.42 -1.02 3.51
CA SER A 73 -6.79 -1.40 3.89
C SER A 73 -7.41 -0.36 4.83
N LEU A 74 -8.70 -0.06 4.61
CA LEU A 74 -9.47 0.83 5.49
C LEU A 74 -9.60 0.32 6.92
N LEU A 75 -9.28 -0.94 7.23
CA LEU A 75 -9.29 -1.51 8.57
C LEU A 75 -7.91 -1.48 9.25
N THR A 76 -6.89 -0.99 8.56
CA THR A 76 -5.52 -0.94 9.07
C THR A 76 -5.42 -0.02 10.28
N GLY A 77 -4.75 -0.50 11.33
CA GLY A 77 -4.49 0.26 12.55
C GLY A 77 -3.24 1.13 12.44
N ASN A 78 -3.11 2.09 13.34
CA ASN A 78 -1.95 2.97 13.40
C ASN A 78 -0.66 2.19 13.76
N GLY A 79 0.48 2.67 13.29
CA GLY A 79 1.79 2.13 13.66
C GLY A 79 2.82 2.24 12.57
N GLU A 80 4.04 1.76 12.86
CA GLU A 80 5.14 1.70 11.91
C GLU A 80 5.09 0.38 11.13
N TYR A 81 4.93 0.46 9.83
CA TYR A 81 4.87 -0.67 8.90
C TYR A 81 6.20 -0.77 8.15
N SER A 82 6.41 -1.87 7.44
CA SER A 82 7.57 -1.99 6.56
C SER A 82 7.26 -2.68 5.26
N ILE A 83 8.03 -2.31 4.23
CA ILE A 83 8.06 -2.98 2.95
C ILE A 83 9.50 -3.37 2.64
N THR A 84 9.69 -4.62 2.23
CA THR A 84 10.99 -5.19 1.88
C THR A 84 10.95 -5.68 0.44
N LEU A 85 11.97 -5.34 -0.33
CA LEU A 85 12.19 -5.83 -1.69
C LEU A 85 13.05 -7.09 -1.67
N TYR A 86 12.69 -8.09 -2.46
CA TYR A 86 13.32 -9.40 -2.57
C TYR A 86 13.71 -9.72 -4.01
N ASP A 87 14.83 -10.44 -4.19
CA ASP A 87 15.46 -10.68 -5.51
C ASP A 87 14.71 -11.66 -6.42
N ASN A 88 13.97 -12.60 -5.85
CA ASN A 88 13.25 -13.62 -6.62
C ASN A 88 12.06 -14.23 -5.84
N SER A 89 10.94 -14.40 -6.56
CA SER A 89 9.61 -14.85 -6.13
C SER A 89 9.51 -16.30 -5.66
N PHE A 90 10.60 -17.08 -5.65
CA PHE A 90 10.51 -18.52 -5.36
C PHE A 90 10.81 -18.88 -3.90
N GLU A 91 11.60 -18.10 -3.15
CA GLU A 91 12.05 -18.57 -1.82
C GLU A 91 12.24 -17.52 -0.72
N LEU A 92 12.04 -16.20 -0.95
CA LEU A 92 12.35 -15.13 0.04
C LEU A 92 13.75 -15.28 0.69
N LYS A 93 14.67 -16.02 0.07
CA LYS A 93 15.87 -16.59 0.72
C LYS A 93 17.01 -15.61 0.94
N ARG A 94 16.92 -14.41 0.34
CA ARG A 94 17.90 -13.35 0.55
C ARG A 94 17.18 -12.01 0.58
N ASP A 95 17.06 -11.45 1.78
CA ASP A 95 16.88 -10.01 1.93
C ASP A 95 18.04 -9.34 1.18
N ILE A 96 17.70 -8.56 0.17
CA ILE A 96 18.70 -7.83 -0.64
C ILE A 96 19.07 -6.49 0.01
N GLY A 97 18.73 -6.31 1.29
CA GLY A 97 19.07 -5.16 2.12
C GLY A 97 18.18 -3.94 1.86
N ALA A 98 17.13 -4.09 1.04
CA ALA A 98 16.22 -3.02 0.67
C ALA A 98 14.93 -3.15 1.49
N LYS A 99 14.95 -2.57 2.70
CA LYS A 99 13.78 -2.43 3.58
C LYS A 99 13.52 -0.96 3.86
N LYS A 100 12.26 -0.54 3.77
CA LYS A 100 11.83 0.79 4.22
C LYS A 100 10.69 0.67 5.20
N LYS A 101 10.66 1.62 6.13
CA LYS A 101 9.59 1.80 7.08
C LYS A 101 8.71 2.95 6.63
N PHE A 102 7.44 2.87 6.97
CA PHE A 102 6.47 3.94 6.78
C PHE A 102 5.48 3.90 7.94
N LEU A 103 4.84 5.03 8.22
CA LEU A 103 3.93 5.19 9.32
C LEU A 103 2.49 5.25 8.80
N ILE A 104 1.60 4.49 9.43
CA ILE A 104 0.17 4.65 9.22
C ILE A 104 -0.41 5.43 10.40
N LYS A 105 -1.08 6.54 10.08
CA LYS A 105 -1.83 7.39 11.02
C LYS A 105 -3.21 7.64 10.43
N THR A 106 -4.23 7.06 11.04
CA THR A 106 -5.60 7.13 10.59
C THR A 106 -6.46 7.79 11.66
N PHE A 107 -7.14 8.87 11.30
CA PHE A 107 -8.26 9.42 12.06
C PHE A 107 -9.54 8.77 11.56
N ARG A 108 -10.35 8.26 12.48
CA ARG A 108 -11.64 7.64 12.17
C ARG A 108 -12.74 8.38 12.91
N THR A 109 -13.88 8.51 12.25
CA THR A 109 -15.08 9.09 12.84
C THR A 109 -16.18 8.05 12.80
N THR A 110 -16.87 7.87 13.92
CA THR A 110 -18.08 7.02 13.97
C THR A 110 -19.19 7.70 13.19
N LYS A 111 -19.82 6.95 12.29
CA LYS A 111 -20.94 7.39 11.46
C LYS A 111 -22.01 6.32 11.43
N THR A 112 -23.25 6.75 11.31
CA THR A 112 -24.42 5.90 11.14
C THR A 112 -24.85 5.93 9.69
N ILE A 113 -24.80 4.78 9.03
CA ILE A 113 -25.32 4.58 7.68
C ILE A 113 -26.77 4.17 7.82
N ILE A 114 -27.66 4.87 7.12
CA ILE A 114 -29.10 4.66 7.19
C ILE A 114 -29.63 4.40 5.78
N GLU A 115 -30.24 3.25 5.63
CA GLU A 115 -31.02 2.84 4.47
C GLU A 115 -32.49 3.18 4.69
N TYR A 116 -33.16 3.74 3.67
CA TYR A 116 -34.60 4.03 3.75
C TYR A 116 -35.52 3.03 3.06
N ASP A 117 -35.04 2.31 2.05
CA ASP A 117 -35.92 1.82 0.98
C ASP A 117 -36.30 0.33 1.11
N GLU A 118 -35.50 -0.50 1.79
CA GLU A 118 -35.80 -1.91 2.01
C GLU A 118 -35.69 -2.25 3.50
N LYS A 119 -36.70 -2.94 4.07
CA LYS A 119 -36.56 -3.58 5.39
C LYS A 119 -35.74 -4.85 5.26
N SER A 120 -34.56 -4.77 4.65
CA SER A 120 -33.72 -5.91 4.37
C SER A 120 -32.28 -5.57 4.68
N SER A 121 -31.62 -6.44 5.44
CA SER A 121 -30.27 -6.21 5.91
C SER A 121 -29.25 -6.14 4.76
N ALA A 122 -28.76 -4.94 4.47
CA ALA A 122 -27.79 -4.63 3.43
C ALA A 122 -26.36 -4.92 3.90
N LEU A 123 -25.52 -5.50 3.05
CA LEU A 123 -24.07 -5.55 3.31
C LEU A 123 -23.45 -4.20 2.94
N VAL A 124 -22.68 -3.63 3.87
CA VAL A 124 -22.07 -2.31 3.73
C VAL A 124 -20.60 -2.46 3.38
N TYR A 125 -20.22 -1.88 2.25
CA TYR A 125 -18.84 -1.77 1.80
C TYR A 125 -18.43 -0.30 1.74
N ILE A 126 -17.18 -0.01 2.11
CA ILE A 126 -16.59 1.33 2.01
C ILE A 126 -15.29 1.18 1.24
N ASP A 127 -15.15 1.92 0.13
CA ASP A 127 -14.07 1.78 -0.85
C ASP A 127 -13.77 0.30 -1.16
N GLY A 128 -14.83 -0.51 -1.33
CA GLY A 128 -14.75 -1.95 -1.59
C GLY A 128 -14.36 -2.84 -0.39
N THR A 129 -14.12 -2.27 0.79
CA THR A 129 -13.86 -3.02 2.04
C THR A 129 -15.16 -3.28 2.78
N TYR A 130 -15.42 -4.52 3.21
CA TYR A 130 -16.60 -4.84 4.02
C TYR A 130 -16.51 -4.24 5.43
N PHE A 131 -17.56 -3.54 5.87
CA PHE A 131 -17.63 -2.90 7.20
C PHE A 131 -18.70 -3.51 8.12
N GLY A 132 -19.70 -4.18 7.56
CA GLY A 132 -20.77 -4.78 8.35
C GLY A 132 -22.05 -4.94 7.56
N GLN A 133 -23.11 -5.28 8.27
CA GLN A 133 -24.45 -5.44 7.73
C GLN A 133 -25.39 -4.51 8.49
N THR A 134 -26.36 -3.90 7.81
CA THR A 134 -27.39 -3.13 8.50
C THR A 134 -28.29 -4.04 9.34
N ASP A 135 -28.80 -3.50 10.45
CA ASP A 135 -29.74 -4.18 11.34
C ASP A 135 -31.16 -4.28 10.73
N GLU A 136 -32.13 -4.73 11.54
CA GLU A 136 -33.53 -4.89 11.12
C GLU A 136 -34.21 -3.53 10.82
N GLU A 137 -33.65 -2.45 11.36
CA GLU A 137 -34.06 -1.07 11.17
C GLU A 137 -33.35 -0.38 9.98
N GLY A 138 -32.47 -1.09 9.26
CA GLY A 138 -31.76 -0.55 8.11
C GLY A 138 -30.57 0.35 8.48
N THR A 139 -30.01 0.19 9.68
CA THR A 139 -28.92 1.04 10.19
C THR A 139 -27.63 0.28 10.45
N LEU A 140 -26.49 0.95 10.26
CA LEU A 140 -25.17 0.46 10.68
C LEU A 140 -24.35 1.61 11.27
N GLU A 141 -23.96 1.49 12.54
CA GLU A 141 -22.95 2.36 13.13
C GLU A 141 -21.55 1.76 12.95
N CYS A 142 -20.62 2.51 12.35
CA CYS A 142 -19.25 2.05 12.17
C CYS A 142 -18.23 3.20 12.17
N SER A 143 -16.96 2.88 12.46
CA SER A 143 -15.87 3.86 12.53
C SER A 143 -15.08 3.91 11.21
N ILE A 144 -15.32 4.99 10.45
CA ILE A 144 -14.83 5.14 9.07
C ILE A 144 -13.61 6.06 9.05
N PRO A 145 -12.52 5.72 8.32
CA PRO A 145 -11.43 6.64 8.08
C PRO A 145 -11.89 7.95 7.44
N ASN A 146 -11.45 9.07 8.00
CA ASN A 146 -11.73 10.39 7.43
C ASN A 146 -11.25 10.47 5.97
N GLY A 147 -11.92 11.29 5.17
CA GLY A 147 -11.66 11.46 3.74
C GLY A 147 -12.93 11.33 2.90
N VAL A 148 -12.78 11.46 1.58
CA VAL A 148 -13.86 11.16 0.63
C VAL A 148 -13.93 9.65 0.48
N ARG A 149 -15.11 9.07 0.68
CA ARG A 149 -15.37 7.63 0.67
C ARG A 149 -16.53 7.30 -0.24
N ILE A 150 -16.41 6.20 -0.96
CA ILE A 150 -17.55 5.57 -1.64
C ILE A 150 -18.10 4.53 -0.68
N ILE A 151 -19.39 4.64 -0.37
CA ILE A 151 -20.10 3.69 0.47
C ILE A 151 -21.14 3.00 -0.42
N ASP A 152 -21.09 1.67 -0.43
CA ASP A 152 -21.95 0.79 -1.21
C ASP A 152 -22.84 -0.03 -0.26
N LEU A 153 -24.14 -0.02 -0.53
CA LEU A 153 -25.12 -0.92 0.09
C LEU A 153 -25.45 -2.04 -0.88
N HIS A 154 -25.24 -3.28 -0.47
CA HIS A 154 -25.48 -4.47 -1.28
C HIS A 154 -26.70 -5.26 -0.78
N PHE A 155 -27.71 -5.36 -1.62
CA PHE A 155 -28.94 -6.13 -1.43
C PHE A 155 -28.95 -7.33 -2.38
N GLY A 156 -28.23 -8.38 -2.02
CA GLY A 156 -27.99 -9.50 -2.94
C GLY A 156 -27.25 -9.03 -4.20
N SER A 157 -27.96 -8.95 -5.34
CA SER A 157 -27.40 -8.47 -6.62
C SER A 157 -27.57 -6.98 -6.87
N LYS A 158 -28.42 -6.28 -6.11
CA LYS A 158 -28.63 -4.83 -6.23
C LYS A 158 -27.56 -4.10 -5.40
N ILE A 159 -26.97 -3.06 -5.96
CA ILE A 159 -25.95 -2.22 -5.31
C ILE A 159 -26.40 -0.76 -5.40
N ILE A 160 -26.39 -0.05 -4.27
CA ILE A 160 -26.60 1.39 -4.20
C ILE A 160 -25.30 2.04 -3.71
N SER A 161 -24.71 2.90 -4.53
CA SER A 161 -23.42 3.53 -4.27
C SER A 161 -23.55 5.03 -4.08
N LYS A 162 -22.89 5.59 -3.06
CA LYS A 162 -22.85 7.04 -2.83
C LYS A 162 -21.52 7.50 -2.26
N THR A 163 -21.10 8.68 -2.67
CA THR A 163 -19.88 9.31 -2.18
C THR A 163 -20.18 10.26 -1.02
N PHE A 164 -19.41 10.13 0.06
CA PHE A 164 -19.51 10.97 1.24
C PHE A 164 -18.14 11.52 1.64
N THR A 165 -18.14 12.73 2.20
CA THR A 165 -16.97 13.27 2.90
C THR A 165 -17.09 12.94 4.38
N VAL A 166 -16.20 12.08 4.87
CA VAL A 166 -16.10 11.69 6.28
C VAL A 166 -15.13 12.62 7.01
N ASN A 167 -15.64 13.34 8.00
CA ASN A 167 -14.85 14.17 8.90
C ASN A 167 -15.55 14.34 10.25
N SER A 168 -14.83 14.87 11.22
CA SER A 168 -15.28 15.00 12.62
C SER A 168 -16.32 16.10 12.85
N THR A 169 -16.56 16.98 11.88
CA THR A 169 -17.46 18.14 12.01
C THR A 169 -18.72 18.04 11.15
N GLY A 170 -18.78 17.04 10.26
CA GLY A 170 -19.89 16.80 9.35
C GLY A 170 -20.97 15.91 9.95
N SER A 171 -22.06 15.73 9.20
CA SER A 171 -23.21 14.89 9.59
C SER A 171 -22.77 13.54 10.15
N ASP A 172 -23.40 13.13 11.25
CA ASP A 172 -23.20 11.80 11.82
C ASP A 172 -23.96 10.71 11.07
N TYR A 173 -24.91 11.12 10.22
CA TYR A 173 -25.78 10.23 9.48
C TYR A 173 -25.52 10.32 7.97
N TYR A 174 -25.44 9.16 7.33
CA TYR A 174 -25.34 8.99 5.88
C TYR A 174 -26.55 8.26 5.35
N TYR A 175 -27.45 9.04 4.74
CA TYR A 175 -28.71 8.54 4.21
C TYR A 175 -28.59 8.10 2.75
N PHE A 176 -29.14 6.91 2.49
CA PHE A 176 -29.36 6.33 1.18
C PHE A 176 -30.87 6.31 0.91
N TYR A 177 -31.26 7.13 -0.08
CA TYR A 177 -32.61 7.24 -0.63
C TYR A 177 -32.59 6.76 -2.08
#